data_AF-A0A4S8Q871-F1
#
_entry.id   AF-A0A4S8Q871-F1
#
_cell.length_a   1.000
_cell.length_b   1.000
_cell.length_c   1.000
_cell.angle_alpha   90.00
_cell.angle_beta   90.00
_cell.angle_gamma   90.00
#
_symmetry.space_group_name_H-M   'P 1'
#
loop_
_entity.id
_entity.type
_entity.pdbx_description
1 polymer ?
#
loop_
_entity_poly.entity_id
_entity_poly.type
_entity_poly.pdbx_seq_one_letter_code
_entity_poly.pdbx_strand_id
1 'polypeptide(L)'
;MNAKTAWTKPEITAAAGLGLAASGIGILWAVGVEFPIYPPPGMLITSTMLAFFVLTRGRSTWAALFPLLLGLSNVIGFSIEGIVGGVGIGNLTGESGRGPMLGQAVNIAGVLIALTAGSIALTAARRRRAVPVHS
;
A
#
# COMPACT_ATOMS: atom_id res chain seq x y z
N MET A 1 -9.76 -28.15 14.48
CA MET A 1 -8.75 -28.26 13.41
C MET A 1 -8.36 -26.85 12.97
N ASN A 2 -7.12 -26.44 13.25
CA ASN A 2 -6.60 -25.12 12.88
C ASN A 2 -6.32 -25.12 11.37
N ALA A 3 -7.35 -24.84 10.56
CA ALA A 3 -7.16 -24.63 9.14
C ALA A 3 -6.26 -23.39 9.00
N LYS A 4 -4.96 -23.60 8.77
CA LYS A 4 -4.02 -22.54 8.41
C LYS A 4 -4.67 -21.79 7.25
N THR A 5 -5.09 -20.55 7.49
CA THR A 5 -5.80 -19.75 6.51
C THR A 5 -4.84 -19.54 5.35
N ALA A 6 -5.01 -20.31 4.27
CA ALA A 6 -4.12 -20.24 3.12
C ALA A 6 -4.17 -18.81 2.55
N TRP A 7 -3.01 -18.29 2.15
CA TRP A 7 -2.95 -17.02 1.45
C TRP A 7 -3.73 -17.10 0.14
N THR A 8 -4.62 -16.14 -0.09
CA THR A 8 -5.24 -16.01 -1.41
C THR A 8 -4.33 -15.22 -2.35
N LYS A 9 -4.41 -15.48 -3.66
CA LYS A 9 -3.62 -14.72 -4.65
C LYS A 9 -3.81 -13.20 -4.49
N PRO A 10 -5.04 -12.67 -4.32
CA PRO A 10 -5.24 -11.24 -4.09
C PRO A 10 -4.58 -10.72 -2.81
N GLU A 11 -4.55 -11.49 -1.72
CA GLU A 11 -3.87 -11.08 -0.48
C GLU A 11 -2.36 -10.96 -0.68
N ILE A 12 -1.74 -11.91 -1.39
CA ILE A 12 -0.30 -11.89 -1.71
C ILE A 12 0.01 -10.68 -2.58
N THR A 13 -0.77 -10.47 -3.65
CA THR A 13 -0.59 -9.34 -4.56
C THR A 13 -0.76 -8.01 -3.82
N ALA A 14 -1.74 -7.89 -2.92
CA ALA A 14 -1.95 -6.69 -2.11
C ALA A 14 -0.74 -6.42 -1.18
N ALA A 15 -0.24 -7.46 -0.51
CA ALA A 15 0.95 -7.34 0.34
C ALA A 15 2.19 -6.93 -0.45
N ALA A 16 2.39 -7.52 -1.64
CA ALA A 16 3.49 -7.17 -2.53
C ALA A 16 3.38 -5.72 -3.03
N GLY A 17 2.17 -5.26 -3.38
CA GLY A 17 1.91 -3.88 -3.76
C GLY A 17 2.25 -2.89 -2.63
N LEU A 18 1.86 -3.18 -1.40
CA LEU A 18 2.23 -2.36 -0.24
C LEU A 18 3.75 -2.35 0.01
N GLY A 19 4.42 -3.51 -0.17
CA GLY A 19 5.87 -3.60 -0.07
C GLY A 19 6.59 -2.77 -1.13
N LEU A 20 6.11 -2.81 -2.39
CA LEU A 20 6.59 -1.95 -3.47
C LEU A 20 6.37 -0.47 -3.15
N ALA A 21 5.18 -0.11 -2.64
CA ALA A 21 4.88 1.26 -2.26
C ALA A 21 5.85 1.78 -1.19
N ALA A 22 6.05 1.02 -0.12
CA ALA A 22 7.00 1.36 0.94
C ALA A 22 8.45 1.44 0.42
N SER A 23 8.84 0.54 -0.49
CA SER A 23 10.16 0.55 -1.12
C SER A 23 10.37 1.78 -1.99
N GLY A 24 9.35 2.23 -2.72
CA GLY A 24 9.40 3.47 -3.50
C GLY A 24 9.69 4.68 -2.61
N ILE A 25 9.02 4.78 -1.45
CA ILE A 25 9.29 5.83 -0.45
C ILE A 25 10.71 5.69 0.10
N GLY A 26 11.16 4.47 0.36
CA GLY A 26 12.53 4.19 0.78
C GLY A 26 13.57 4.63 -0.26
N ILE A 27 13.30 4.45 -1.56
CA ILE A 27 14.16 4.94 -2.64
C ILE A 27 14.20 6.47 -2.63
N LEU A 28 13.03 7.15 -2.57
CA LEU A 28 12.96 8.61 -2.50
C LEU A 28 13.83 9.14 -1.34
N TRP A 29 13.68 8.54 -0.17
CA TRP A 29 14.45 8.91 1.01
C TRP A 29 15.95 8.62 0.85
N ALA A 30 16.31 7.45 0.30
CA ALA A 30 17.71 7.07 0.10
C ALA A 30 18.44 7.95 -0.93
N VAL A 31 17.73 8.50 -1.92
CA VAL A 31 18.29 9.45 -2.90
C VAL A 31 18.26 10.90 -2.41
N GLY A 32 17.91 11.14 -1.16
CA GLY A 32 17.99 12.46 -0.52
C GLY A 32 16.78 13.35 -0.74
N VAL A 33 15.62 12.81 -1.13
CA VAL A 33 14.37 13.60 -1.11
C VAL A 33 14.08 14.01 0.33
N GLU A 34 13.92 15.31 0.54
CA GLU A 34 13.63 15.87 1.86
C GLU A 34 12.20 15.52 2.29
N PHE A 35 12.09 14.98 3.50
CA PHE A 35 10.82 14.77 4.16
C PHE A 35 10.76 15.64 5.42
N PRO A 36 9.59 16.18 5.77
CA PRO A 36 9.46 17.07 6.94
C PRO A 36 9.73 16.36 8.28
N ILE A 37 9.66 15.03 8.29
CA ILE A 37 9.80 14.19 9.48
C ILE A 37 10.65 12.96 9.13
N TYR A 38 11.53 12.57 10.05
CA TYR A 38 12.38 11.39 9.95
C TYR A 38 11.94 10.28 10.94
N PRO A 39 11.79 9.01 10.51
CA PRO A 39 11.73 8.54 9.13
C PRO A 39 10.50 9.06 8.36
N PRO A 40 10.48 8.99 7.01
CA PRO A 40 9.35 9.43 6.21
C PRO A 40 8.02 8.84 6.74
N PRO A 41 7.03 9.66 7.13
CA PRO A 41 5.80 9.15 7.74
C PRO A 41 5.06 8.13 6.86
N GLY A 42 5.04 8.34 5.54
CA GLY A 42 4.43 7.40 4.60
C GLY A 42 5.09 6.02 4.61
N MET A 43 6.41 5.94 4.81
CA MET A 43 7.14 4.67 4.92
C MET A 43 6.73 3.93 6.19
N LEU A 44 6.67 4.63 7.33
CA LEU A 44 6.28 4.06 8.62
C LEU A 44 4.84 3.55 8.59
N ILE A 45 3.90 4.35 8.09
CA ILE A 45 2.49 4.00 8.01
C ILE A 45 2.29 2.78 7.10
N THR A 46 2.85 2.81 5.89
CA THR A 46 2.71 1.71 4.93
C THR A 46 3.31 0.41 5.46
N SER A 47 4.50 0.47 6.06
CA SER A 47 5.19 -0.71 6.60
C SER A 47 4.48 -1.30 7.82
N THR A 48 4.06 -0.44 8.77
CA THR A 48 3.37 -0.87 9.99
C THR A 48 2.05 -1.55 9.67
N MET A 49 1.29 -0.99 8.73
CA MET A 49 0.00 -1.53 8.37
C MET A 49 0.10 -2.74 7.43
N LEU A 50 1.15 -2.85 6.60
CA LEU A 50 1.50 -4.10 5.92
C LEU A 50 1.77 -5.21 6.95
N ALA A 51 2.58 -4.93 7.97
CA ALA A 51 2.83 -5.88 9.05
C ALA A 51 1.51 -6.25 9.76
N PHE A 52 0.67 -5.27 10.07
CA PHE A 52 -0.63 -5.51 10.67
C PHE A 52 -1.53 -6.40 9.80
N PHE A 53 -1.62 -6.12 8.50
CA PHE A 53 -2.37 -6.94 7.55
C PHE A 53 -1.86 -8.39 7.54
N VAL A 54 -0.55 -8.60 7.39
CA VAL A 54 0.09 -9.92 7.39
C VAL A 54 -0.24 -10.70 8.67
N LEU A 55 -0.21 -10.02 9.82
CA LEU A 55 -0.47 -10.61 11.13
C LEU A 55 -1.95 -10.91 11.40
N THR A 56 -2.87 -10.14 10.80
CA THR A 56 -4.31 -10.19 11.12
C THR A 56 -5.20 -10.80 10.04
N ARG A 57 -4.69 -11.05 8.82
CA ARG A 57 -5.47 -11.56 7.67
C ARG A 57 -6.29 -12.83 7.92
N GLY A 58 -5.84 -13.69 8.83
CA GLY A 58 -6.54 -14.93 9.19
C GLY A 58 -7.46 -14.81 10.40
N ARG A 59 -7.44 -13.67 11.11
CA ARG A 59 -8.13 -13.46 12.38
C ARG A 59 -9.30 -12.49 12.28
N SER A 60 -9.26 -11.56 11.32
CA SER A 60 -10.27 -10.51 11.18
C SER A 60 -10.56 -10.23 9.72
N THR A 61 -11.84 -10.14 9.35
CA THR A 61 -12.24 -9.65 8.02
C THR A 61 -11.93 -8.19 7.80
N TRP A 62 -11.78 -7.42 8.88
CA TRP A 62 -11.31 -6.04 8.79
C TRP A 62 -9.86 -5.99 8.29
N ALA A 63 -9.12 -7.10 8.34
CA ALA A 63 -7.78 -7.17 7.78
C ALA A 63 -7.77 -6.81 6.28
N ALA A 64 -8.79 -7.22 5.53
CA ALA A 64 -8.89 -6.94 4.09
C ALA A 64 -9.17 -5.46 3.76
N LEU A 65 -9.54 -4.63 4.74
CA LEU A 65 -9.70 -3.18 4.57
C LEU A 65 -8.37 -2.43 4.63
N PHE A 66 -7.36 -2.94 5.33
CA PHE A 66 -6.09 -2.20 5.51
C PHE A 66 -5.34 -1.95 4.20
N PRO A 67 -5.20 -2.91 3.26
CA PRO A 67 -4.51 -2.62 2.01
C PRO A 67 -5.22 -1.55 1.17
N LEU A 68 -6.55 -1.50 1.24
CA LEU A 68 -7.37 -0.55 0.52
C LEU A 68 -7.25 0.85 1.13
N LEU A 69 -7.42 0.96 2.45
CA LEU A 69 -7.28 2.24 3.17
C LEU A 69 -5.86 2.80 3.05
N LEU A 70 -4.83 1.95 3.05
CA LEU A 70 -3.45 2.36 2.88
C LEU A 70 -3.12 2.82 1.47
N GLY A 71 -3.58 2.09 0.46
CA GLY A 71 -3.44 2.54 -0.91
C GLY A 71 -4.05 3.92 -1.07
N LEU A 72 -5.23 4.14 -0.49
CA LEU A 72 -5.92 5.44 -0.49
C LEU A 72 -5.15 6.51 0.30
N SER A 73 -4.64 6.20 1.49
CA SER A 73 -3.86 7.17 2.27
C SER A 73 -2.57 7.58 1.57
N ASN A 74 -1.91 6.63 0.88
CA ASN A 74 -0.72 6.96 0.08
C ASN A 74 -1.09 7.81 -1.13
N VAL A 75 -2.19 7.53 -1.84
CA VAL A 75 -2.68 8.42 -2.90
C VAL A 75 -2.95 9.82 -2.35
N ILE A 76 -3.66 9.94 -1.22
CA ILE A 76 -4.02 11.23 -0.61
C ILE A 76 -2.77 11.99 -0.17
N GLY A 77 -1.86 11.34 0.56
CA GLY A 77 -0.60 11.95 1.01
C GLY A 77 0.21 12.46 -0.17
N PHE A 78 0.32 11.63 -1.22
CA PHE A 78 1.03 12.00 -2.44
C PHE A 78 0.36 13.14 -3.22
N SER A 79 -0.97 13.14 -3.30
CA SER A 79 -1.73 14.22 -3.92
C SER A 79 -1.56 15.52 -3.14
N ILE A 80 -1.56 15.49 -1.81
CA ILE A 80 -1.34 16.68 -0.98
C ILE A 80 0.08 17.21 -1.21
N GLU A 81 1.10 16.37 -1.18
CA GLU A 81 2.49 16.76 -1.44
C GLU A 81 2.68 17.31 -2.87
N GLY A 82 2.04 16.68 -3.86
CA GLY A 82 2.06 17.12 -5.25
C GLY A 82 1.32 18.45 -5.48
N ILE A 83 0.17 18.66 -4.83
CA ILE A 83 -0.66 19.85 -4.98
C ILE A 83 -0.09 21.05 -4.20
N VAL A 84 0.36 20.80 -2.96
CA VAL A 84 0.84 21.87 -2.06
C VAL A 84 2.30 22.22 -2.33
N GLY A 85 3.13 21.24 -2.71
CA GLY A 85 4.58 21.44 -2.91
C GLY A 85 5.04 21.47 -4.37
N GLY A 86 4.22 21.04 -5.34
CA GLY A 86 4.61 20.91 -6.76
C GLY A 86 5.62 19.79 -7.05
N VAL A 87 6.29 19.25 -6.02
CA VAL A 87 7.38 18.27 -6.12
C VAL A 87 6.92 16.92 -6.68
N GLY A 88 5.67 16.53 -6.41
CA GLY A 88 5.15 15.21 -6.82
C GLY A 88 5.09 14.99 -8.33
N ILE A 89 4.75 16.04 -9.11
CA ILE A 89 4.73 15.96 -10.58
C ILE A 89 6.15 16.15 -11.14
N GLY A 90 6.96 17.05 -10.57
CA GLY A 90 8.35 17.26 -10.96
C GLY A 90 9.23 16.00 -10.81
N ASN A 91 8.95 15.17 -9.80
CA ASN A 91 9.61 13.87 -9.66
C ASN A 91 9.23 12.93 -10.82
N LEU A 92 7.97 12.91 -11.25
CA LEU A 92 7.51 12.03 -12.35
C LEU A 92 8.01 12.47 -13.73
N THR A 93 8.17 13.78 -13.95
CA THR A 93 8.74 14.32 -15.19
C THR A 93 10.27 14.24 -15.23
N GLY A 94 10.90 13.87 -14.10
CA GLY A 94 12.35 13.72 -13.97
C GLY A 94 13.09 15.03 -13.72
N GLU A 95 12.37 16.13 -13.45
CA GLU A 95 12.95 17.44 -13.12
C GLU A 95 13.81 17.40 -11.86
N SER A 96 13.44 16.56 -10.89
CA SER A 96 14.21 16.32 -9.67
C SER A 96 15.29 15.25 -9.82
N GLY A 97 15.52 14.75 -11.04
CA GLY A 97 16.48 13.70 -11.36
C GLY A 97 15.89 12.29 -11.42
N ARG A 98 16.71 11.34 -11.91
CA ARG A 98 16.30 9.94 -12.17
C ARG A 98 15.97 9.16 -10.89
N GLY A 99 16.63 9.48 -9.78
CA GLY A 99 16.41 8.83 -8.48
C GLY A 99 14.98 9.07 -7.96
N PRO A 100 14.57 10.34 -7.78
CA PRO A 100 13.21 10.67 -7.37
C PRO A 100 12.15 10.13 -8.34
N MET A 101 12.39 10.20 -9.64
CA MET A 101 11.50 9.62 -10.65
C MET A 101 11.28 8.11 -10.46
N LEU A 102 12.34 7.34 -10.26
CA LEU A 102 12.25 5.90 -10.04
C LEU A 102 11.53 5.56 -8.73
N GLY A 103 11.91 6.23 -7.63
CA GLY A 103 11.23 6.05 -6.34
C GLY A 103 9.75 6.34 -6.44
N GLN A 104 9.40 7.37 -7.20
CA GLN A 104 8.02 7.77 -7.43
C GLN A 104 7.23 6.77 -8.27
N ALA A 105 7.81 6.32 -9.38
CA ALA A 105 7.18 5.33 -10.25
C ALA A 105 6.93 4.00 -9.51
N VAL A 106 7.92 3.54 -8.74
CA VAL A 106 7.80 2.33 -7.91
C VAL A 106 6.71 2.50 -6.85
N ASN A 107 6.66 3.66 -6.20
CA ASN A 107 5.64 3.94 -5.21
C ASN A 107 4.22 3.85 -5.80
N ILE A 108 3.95 4.60 -6.89
CA ILE A 108 2.64 4.63 -7.54
C ILE A 108 2.23 3.25 -8.04
N ALA A 109 3.14 2.52 -8.69
CA ALA A 109 2.86 1.16 -9.14
C ALA A 109 2.45 0.25 -7.98
N GLY A 110 3.20 0.31 -6.87
CA GLY A 110 2.87 -0.44 -5.65
C GLY A 110 1.49 -0.09 -5.08
N VAL A 111 1.17 1.20 -5.02
CA VAL A 111 -0.12 1.70 -4.54
C VAL A 111 -1.28 1.20 -5.39
N LEU A 112 -1.18 1.26 -6.72
CA LEU A 112 -2.23 0.79 -7.62
C LEU A 112 -2.43 -0.73 -7.50
N ILE A 113 -1.35 -1.51 -7.38
CA ILE A 113 -1.40 -2.95 -7.15
C ILE A 113 -2.09 -3.25 -5.81
N ALA A 114 -1.72 -2.54 -4.73
CA ALA A 114 -2.32 -2.72 -3.41
C ALA A 114 -3.81 -2.40 -3.39
N LEU A 115 -4.22 -1.31 -4.04
CA LEU A 115 -5.62 -0.89 -4.14
C LEU A 115 -6.49 -1.90 -4.88
N THR A 116 -6.04 -2.31 -6.07
CA THR A 116 -6.79 -3.23 -6.93
C THR A 116 -6.89 -4.61 -6.27
N ALA A 117 -5.77 -5.18 -5.84
CA ALA A 117 -5.75 -6.49 -5.22
C ALA A 117 -6.45 -6.50 -3.85
N GLY A 118 -6.31 -5.43 -3.05
CA GLY A 118 -7.01 -5.26 -1.78
C GLY A 118 -8.54 -5.21 -1.97
N SER A 119 -9.01 -4.50 -3.00
CA SER A 119 -10.45 -4.45 -3.34
C SER A 119 -11.00 -5.82 -3.73
N ILE A 120 -10.23 -6.59 -4.51
CA ILE A 120 -10.59 -7.96 -4.90
C ILE A 120 -10.59 -8.88 -3.66
N ALA A 121 -9.59 -8.77 -2.79
CA ALA A 121 -9.51 -9.55 -1.56
C ALA A 121 -10.70 -9.26 -0.63
N LEU A 122 -11.06 -7.98 -0.46
CA LEU A 122 -12.17 -7.53 0.36
C LEU A 122 -13.52 -8.02 -0.18
N THR A 123 -13.75 -7.90 -1.50
CA THR A 123 -14.99 -8.39 -2.12
C THR A 123 -15.11 -9.91 -2.00
N ALA A 124 -14.02 -10.66 -2.19
CA ALA A 124 -14.00 -12.11 -2.00
C ALA A 124 -14.23 -12.53 -0.53
N ALA A 125 -13.71 -11.78 0.44
CA ALA A 125 -13.95 -12.01 1.85
C ALA A 125 -15.41 -11.75 2.25
N ARG A 126 -16.04 -10.69 1.72
CA ARG A 126 -17.47 -10.38 1.93
C ARG A 126 -18.37 -11.45 1.34
N ARG A 127 -18.12 -11.91 0.10
CA ARG A 127 -18.91 -12.96 -0.55
C ARG A 127 -18.90 -14.28 0.23
N ARG A 128 -17.76 -14.68 0.79
CA ARG A 128 -17.64 -15.89 1.62
C ARG A 128 -18.49 -15.85 2.90
N ARG A 129 -18.84 -14.67 3.40
CA ARG A 129 -19.71 -14.50 4.58
C ARG A 129 -21.20 -14.42 4.25
N ALA A 130 -21.54 -13.98 3.03
CA ALA A 130 -22.93 -13.82 2.62
C ALA A 130 -23.62 -15.15 2.29
N VAL A 131 -22.87 -16.25 2.15
CA VAL A 131 -23.42 -17.60 2.04
C VAL A 131 -23.86 -18.04 3.45
N PRO A 132 -25.17 -18.12 3.75
CA PRO A 132 -25.62 -18.66 5.03
C PRO A 132 -25.27 -20.15 5.04
N VAL A 133 -24.57 -20.59 6.08
CA VAL A 133 -24.46 -22.02 6.38
C VAL A 133 -25.82 -22.42 6.94
N HIS A 134 -26.77 -22.76 6.06
CA HIS A 134 -27.93 -23.52 6.46
C HIS A 134 -27.47 -24.95 6.71
N SER A 135 -27.25 -25.26 7.99
CA SER A 135 -27.19 -26.62 8.54
C SER A 135 -28.49 -26.93 9.23
#